data_AF-A0AAE3XCE3-F1
#
_entry.id   AF-A0AAE3XCE3-F1
#
_cell.length_a   1.000
_cell.length_b   1.000
_cell.length_c   1.000
_cell.angle_alpha   90.00
_cell.angle_beta   90.00
_cell.angle_gamma   90.00
#
_symmetry.space_group_name_H-M   'P 1'
#
loop_
_entity.id
_entity.type
_entity.pdbx_description
1 polymer ?
#
loop_
_entity_poly.entity_id
_entity_poly.type
_entity_poly.pdbx_seq_one_letter_code
_entity_poly.pdbx_strand_id
1 'polypeptide(L)'
;MTSKSTHPVQSVLLPAFLAVILSACGGTSAPTPAAVPAPTPAVTPAPTAPAEFTFSLPASVTVAAGTAVTVPVTSSADAQYAALNAPGDLTVTATAAGLTFTAAPGATPRTLTLTVQGVSGGATRQQDLTVTISAAAPTEKITVTASTVTLNQTQSAVLTASQPVTWALTGGVGTLTVNSATEALYTAPPTLTADSAVTVRASSQRGSAPAAELTLRLIHAPLTVTIPDSTLSIRAGQTIEVPITVNRGAMNLTAALQPGVSVISASPTSLTLRAATNIISSSARVTLRFTSGDEQTFVTAQLNVTGDKVLPPQYAGLDGAERTEERELRDLINAARTQARTCGAEEFPAAPPLQDSAALRLIGRQHLMDSLTRGYTGHLTPEGVTPQERAWAGGYLAGVVENLHVAGADTSPQGALAAWLASPTHCANLMRTGPAFLGVSMVTAGGRTSWSLLLGAAPLGR
;
A
#
# COMPACT_ATOMS: atom_id res chain seq x y z
N MET A 1 -61.05 -25.87 -23.74
CA MET A 1 -61.04 -25.05 -24.98
C MET A 1 -59.71 -25.35 -25.67
N THR A 2 -59.69 -26.31 -26.60
CA THR A 2 -59.66 -26.13 -28.08
C THR A 2 -58.25 -25.78 -28.59
N SER A 3 -57.47 -26.71 -29.21
CA SER A 3 -57.62 -27.35 -30.56
C SER A 3 -56.93 -26.51 -31.66
N LYS A 4 -56.15 -27.01 -32.65
CA LYS A 4 -55.68 -28.34 -33.14
C LYS A 4 -54.41 -28.12 -34.03
N SER A 5 -53.46 -29.06 -34.15
CA SER A 5 -53.18 -29.98 -35.32
C SER A 5 -52.75 -29.28 -36.65
N THR A 6 -51.86 -29.76 -37.54
CA THR A 6 -51.49 -31.13 -38.01
C THR A 6 -50.05 -31.25 -38.63
N HIS A 7 -49.47 -32.47 -38.66
CA HIS A 7 -48.36 -32.96 -39.53
C HIS A 7 -48.84 -33.31 -40.99
N PRO A 8 -48.03 -33.71 -42.04
CA PRO A 8 -47.11 -34.90 -42.18
C PRO A 8 -45.74 -34.63 -42.89
N VAL A 9 -44.63 -35.40 -42.83
CA VAL A 9 -44.22 -36.84 -43.06
C VAL A 9 -43.80 -37.20 -44.50
N GLN A 10 -42.59 -37.84 -44.63
CA GLN A 10 -42.00 -38.77 -45.65
C GLN A 10 -40.53 -38.37 -45.96
N SER A 11 -39.44 -39.16 -45.85
CA SER A 11 -39.11 -40.61 -45.69
C SER A 11 -38.78 -41.38 -46.98
N VAL A 12 -37.75 -42.28 -46.91
CA VAL A 12 -37.48 -43.46 -47.79
C VAL A 12 -36.72 -43.16 -49.13
N LEU A 13 -35.79 -43.94 -49.76
CA LEU A 13 -35.27 -45.36 -49.68
C LEU A 13 -33.77 -45.48 -50.12
N LEU A 14 -33.11 -46.62 -49.78
CA LEU A 14 -31.92 -47.23 -50.46
C LEU A 14 -32.37 -47.99 -51.76
N PRO A 15 -31.55 -48.53 -52.70
CA PRO A 15 -30.63 -49.71 -52.55
C PRO A 15 -29.30 -49.54 -53.37
N ALA A 16 -28.21 -50.33 -53.30
CA ALA A 16 -27.91 -51.78 -53.22
C ALA A 16 -27.72 -52.53 -54.58
N PHE A 17 -26.47 -52.98 -54.80
CA PHE A 17 -25.99 -54.21 -55.48
C PHE A 17 -26.10 -54.48 -57.01
N LEU A 18 -25.00 -55.11 -57.47
CA LEU A 18 -24.85 -56.16 -58.49
C LEU A 18 -24.44 -55.81 -59.95
N ALA A 19 -23.44 -56.58 -60.39
CA ALA A 19 -22.69 -56.56 -61.64
C ALA A 19 -23.43 -57.15 -62.87
N VAL A 20 -22.66 -57.33 -63.98
CA VAL A 20 -22.73 -58.40 -65.03
C VAL A 20 -22.81 -57.97 -66.53
N ILE A 21 -21.63 -58.13 -67.20
CA ILE A 21 -21.32 -58.61 -68.58
C ILE A 21 -21.71 -57.79 -69.85
N LEU A 22 -20.68 -57.64 -70.72
CA LEU A 22 -20.57 -57.72 -72.21
C LEU A 22 -19.83 -56.48 -72.76
N SER A 23 -18.94 -56.50 -73.76
CA SER A 23 -18.20 -57.49 -74.58
C SER A 23 -17.95 -56.80 -75.93
N ALA A 24 -16.69 -56.59 -76.37
CA ALA A 24 -16.32 -56.52 -77.80
C ALA A 24 -14.79 -56.38 -78.03
N CYS A 25 -14.37 -56.93 -79.16
CA CYS A 25 -13.04 -56.99 -79.83
C CYS A 25 -12.21 -55.69 -79.88
N GLY A 26 -10.89 -55.72 -80.17
CA GLY A 26 -9.98 -56.86 -80.40
C GLY A 26 -8.70 -56.47 -81.19
N GLY A 27 -7.71 -57.38 -81.28
CA GLY A 27 -6.42 -57.22 -81.99
C GLY A 27 -5.43 -56.25 -81.29
N THR A 28 -4.09 -56.29 -81.42
CA THR A 28 -3.07 -57.21 -81.99
C THR A 28 -1.71 -56.79 -81.33
N SER A 29 -0.60 -57.54 -81.30
CA SER A 29 -0.19 -58.91 -81.68
C SER A 29 1.00 -59.36 -80.79
N ALA A 30 1.48 -60.60 -80.93
CA ALA A 30 2.60 -61.15 -80.13
C ALA A 30 4.00 -60.91 -80.75
N PRO A 31 5.05 -60.89 -79.92
CA PRO A 31 6.21 -61.74 -80.19
C PRO A 31 6.66 -62.60 -79.00
N THR A 32 7.37 -63.68 -79.32
CA THR A 32 7.80 -64.79 -78.44
C THR A 32 9.03 -64.46 -77.58
N PRO A 33 9.13 -64.96 -76.33
CA PRO A 33 10.40 -65.14 -75.64
C PRO A 33 10.81 -66.61 -75.40
N ALA A 34 12.11 -66.80 -75.24
CA ALA A 34 12.89 -68.04 -75.26
C ALA A 34 12.51 -69.16 -74.27
N ALA A 35 13.00 -70.37 -74.58
CA ALA A 35 12.89 -71.56 -73.74
C ALA A 35 13.75 -71.47 -72.46
N VAL A 36 13.22 -72.05 -71.36
CA VAL A 36 13.89 -72.14 -70.05
C VAL A 36 14.63 -73.48 -69.93
N PRO A 37 15.91 -73.52 -69.51
CA PRO A 37 16.64 -74.77 -69.29
C PRO A 37 16.23 -75.46 -67.98
N ALA A 38 16.37 -76.79 -67.94
CA ALA A 38 15.98 -77.62 -66.80
C ALA A 38 16.94 -77.47 -65.58
N PRO A 39 16.45 -77.66 -64.34
CA PRO A 39 17.25 -77.49 -63.12
C PRO A 39 18.20 -78.67 -62.84
N THR A 40 19.42 -78.34 -62.40
CA THR A 40 20.45 -79.28 -61.93
C THR A 40 20.06 -79.93 -60.59
N PRO A 41 20.43 -81.20 -60.30
CA PRO A 41 20.12 -81.84 -59.02
C PRO A 41 20.77 -81.14 -57.82
N ALA A 42 20.00 -80.98 -56.74
CA ALA A 42 20.48 -80.33 -55.52
C ALA A 42 21.42 -81.23 -54.71
N VAL A 43 22.57 -80.69 -54.31
CA VAL A 43 23.44 -81.29 -53.29
C VAL A 43 22.80 -81.09 -51.92
N THR A 44 22.57 -82.16 -51.17
CA THR A 44 22.01 -82.10 -49.82
C THR A 44 23.04 -81.48 -48.86
N PRO A 45 22.73 -80.38 -48.14
CA PRO A 45 23.62 -79.84 -47.12
C PRO A 45 23.75 -80.81 -45.94
N ALA A 46 24.92 -80.85 -45.31
CA ALA A 46 25.10 -81.52 -44.02
C ALA A 46 24.17 -80.90 -42.96
N PRO A 47 23.71 -81.66 -41.95
CA PRO A 47 22.80 -81.15 -40.93
C PRO A 47 23.41 -79.97 -40.19
N THR A 48 22.78 -78.81 -40.32
CA THR A 48 23.16 -77.59 -39.59
C THR A 48 23.03 -77.85 -38.09
N ALA A 49 24.06 -77.49 -37.32
CA ALA A 49 23.97 -77.48 -35.86
C ALA A 49 22.75 -76.63 -35.41
N PRO A 50 22.06 -76.99 -34.32
CA PRO A 50 20.93 -76.19 -33.83
C PRO A 50 21.38 -74.74 -33.61
N ALA A 51 20.64 -73.80 -34.17
CA ALA A 51 20.99 -72.38 -34.11
C ALA A 51 21.10 -71.94 -32.65
N GLU A 52 22.29 -71.51 -32.23
CA GLU A 52 22.50 -71.05 -30.87
C GLU A 52 21.63 -69.82 -30.59
N PHE A 53 20.98 -69.81 -29.42
CA PHE A 53 20.28 -68.62 -28.95
C PHE A 53 21.26 -67.45 -28.83
N THR A 54 20.91 -66.33 -29.45
CA THR A 54 21.67 -65.08 -29.43
C THR A 54 20.72 -63.90 -29.31
N PHE A 55 21.16 -62.86 -28.61
CA PHE A 55 20.50 -61.56 -28.61
C PHE A 55 21.56 -60.46 -28.64
N SER A 56 21.16 -59.23 -28.97
CA SER A 56 22.04 -58.07 -29.05
C SER A 56 21.37 -56.81 -28.52
N LEU A 57 22.12 -56.11 -27.67
CA LEU A 57 21.86 -54.78 -27.12
C LEU A 57 22.88 -53.77 -27.66
N PRO A 58 22.58 -52.45 -27.62
CA PRO A 58 23.60 -51.42 -27.79
C PRO A 58 24.72 -51.56 -26.73
N ALA A 59 25.93 -51.09 -27.05
CA ALA A 59 27.06 -51.14 -26.09
C ALA A 59 26.85 -50.22 -24.86
N SER A 60 26.05 -49.16 -25.01
CA SER A 60 25.77 -48.20 -23.95
C SER A 60 24.39 -47.55 -24.07
N VAL A 61 23.82 -47.14 -22.94
CA VAL A 61 22.60 -46.30 -22.84
C VAL A 61 22.81 -45.20 -21.80
N THR A 62 22.22 -44.02 -22.04
CA THR A 62 22.22 -42.91 -21.09
C THR A 62 20.79 -42.60 -20.63
N VAL A 63 20.59 -42.49 -19.32
CA VAL A 63 19.28 -42.23 -18.68
C VAL A 63 19.44 -41.04 -17.74
N ALA A 64 18.60 -40.02 -17.86
CA ALA A 64 18.63 -38.89 -16.93
C ALA A 64 17.88 -39.23 -15.64
N ALA A 65 18.36 -38.76 -14.49
CA ALA A 65 17.66 -38.93 -13.22
C ALA A 65 16.22 -38.42 -13.30
N GLY A 66 15.24 -39.27 -12.97
CA GLY A 66 13.81 -38.99 -13.08
C GLY A 66 13.18 -39.25 -14.46
N THR A 67 13.90 -39.83 -15.42
CA THR A 67 13.35 -40.20 -16.75
C THR A 67 13.46 -41.70 -17.04
N ALA A 68 12.81 -42.13 -18.12
CA ALA A 68 12.86 -43.50 -18.64
C ALA A 68 13.34 -43.51 -20.10
N VAL A 69 14.15 -44.51 -20.46
CA VAL A 69 14.66 -44.73 -21.82
C VAL A 69 14.49 -46.19 -22.20
N THR A 70 13.88 -46.46 -23.35
CA THR A 70 13.74 -47.82 -23.90
C THR A 70 14.78 -48.07 -24.96
N VAL A 71 15.52 -49.19 -24.86
CA VAL A 71 16.41 -49.69 -25.91
C VAL A 71 15.79 -50.93 -26.57
N PRO A 72 15.86 -51.06 -27.90
CA PRO A 72 15.43 -52.27 -28.58
C PRO A 72 16.37 -53.43 -28.24
N VAL A 73 15.83 -54.65 -28.26
CA VAL A 73 16.61 -55.89 -28.14
C VAL A 73 16.37 -56.73 -29.39
N THR A 74 17.44 -57.04 -30.13
CA THR A 74 17.35 -57.93 -31.28
C THR A 74 17.63 -59.36 -30.81
N SER A 75 16.77 -60.32 -31.14
CA SER A 75 16.85 -61.70 -30.64
C SER A 75 16.70 -62.73 -31.76
N SER A 76 17.36 -63.88 -31.65
CA SER A 76 17.16 -65.00 -32.58
C SER A 76 15.93 -65.87 -32.25
N ALA A 77 15.31 -65.67 -31.09
CA ALA A 77 14.10 -66.37 -30.63
C ALA A 77 13.32 -65.56 -29.58
N ASP A 78 12.08 -65.94 -29.27
CA ASP A 78 11.34 -65.37 -28.14
C ASP A 78 12.07 -65.67 -26.82
N ALA A 79 12.37 -64.62 -26.04
CA ALA A 79 13.22 -64.72 -24.86
C ALA A 79 12.71 -63.84 -23.71
N GLN A 80 12.95 -64.29 -22.49
CA GLN A 80 12.77 -63.50 -21.27
C GLN A 80 14.08 -62.80 -20.92
N TYR A 81 14.01 -61.54 -20.47
CA TYR A 81 15.16 -60.71 -20.14
C TYR A 81 15.13 -60.24 -18.69
N ALA A 82 16.28 -60.34 -18.02
CA ALA A 82 16.48 -59.79 -16.68
C ALA A 82 17.80 -58.98 -16.66
N ALA A 83 17.76 -57.78 -16.08
CA ALA A 83 18.97 -57.05 -15.74
C ALA A 83 19.47 -57.53 -14.37
N LEU A 84 20.69 -58.05 -14.34
CA LEU A 84 21.34 -58.47 -13.10
C LEU A 84 22.04 -57.26 -12.47
N ASN A 85 22.03 -57.20 -11.13
CA ASN A 85 22.74 -56.20 -10.34
C ASN A 85 22.33 -54.73 -10.59
N ALA A 86 21.09 -54.48 -11.03
CA ALA A 86 20.55 -53.12 -11.11
C ALA A 86 20.48 -52.47 -9.71
N PRO A 87 21.01 -51.25 -9.52
CA PRO A 87 20.94 -50.55 -8.24
C PRO A 87 19.51 -50.08 -7.94
N GLY A 88 19.18 -49.87 -6.66
CA GLY A 88 17.80 -49.56 -6.23
C GLY A 88 17.21 -48.23 -6.75
N ASP A 89 18.03 -47.36 -7.34
CA ASP A 89 17.65 -46.11 -8.01
C ASP A 89 17.56 -46.23 -9.55
N LEU A 90 17.68 -47.45 -10.10
CA LEU A 90 17.52 -47.75 -11.53
C LEU A 90 16.67 -49.01 -11.70
N THR A 91 15.40 -48.85 -12.12
CA THR A 91 14.53 -49.99 -12.44
C THR A 91 14.66 -50.34 -13.92
N VAL A 92 14.71 -51.63 -14.24
CA VAL A 92 14.77 -52.13 -15.63
C VAL A 92 13.61 -53.09 -15.86
N THR A 93 12.76 -52.78 -16.85
CA THR A 93 11.54 -53.52 -17.15
C THR A 93 11.55 -54.00 -18.60
N ALA A 94 11.24 -55.28 -18.82
CA ALA A 94 11.04 -55.81 -20.16
C ALA A 94 9.67 -55.39 -20.71
N THR A 95 9.65 -54.93 -21.96
CA THR A 95 8.46 -54.49 -22.69
C THR A 95 8.45 -55.10 -24.08
N ALA A 96 7.32 -55.04 -24.79
CA ALA A 96 7.22 -55.48 -26.18
C ALA A 96 8.13 -54.71 -27.16
N ALA A 97 8.65 -53.54 -26.75
CA ALA A 97 9.58 -52.73 -27.55
C ALA A 97 11.07 -52.92 -27.16
N GLY A 98 11.36 -53.77 -26.16
CA GLY A 98 12.70 -53.98 -25.62
C GLY A 98 12.80 -53.66 -24.12
N LEU A 99 13.98 -53.26 -23.65
CA LEU A 99 14.24 -52.98 -22.22
C LEU A 99 14.08 -51.49 -21.91
N THR A 100 13.21 -51.16 -20.97
CA THR A 100 13.03 -49.79 -20.44
C THR A 100 13.79 -49.62 -19.14
N PHE A 101 14.72 -48.66 -19.13
CA PHE A 101 15.52 -48.26 -17.97
C PHE A 101 14.94 -46.97 -17.39
N THR A 102 14.54 -46.97 -16.12
CA THR A 102 14.00 -45.79 -15.43
C THR A 102 14.87 -45.42 -14.23
N ALA A 103 15.47 -44.23 -14.26
CA ALA A 103 16.28 -43.73 -13.15
C ALA A 103 15.40 -42.94 -12.16
N ALA A 104 15.57 -43.18 -10.87
CA ALA A 104 14.80 -42.50 -9.83
C ALA A 104 15.06 -40.97 -9.83
N PRO A 105 14.07 -40.13 -9.47
CA PRO A 105 14.31 -38.71 -9.22
C PRO A 105 15.38 -38.52 -8.13
N GLY A 106 16.47 -37.84 -8.47
CA GLY A 106 17.61 -37.63 -7.57
C GLY A 106 18.71 -38.70 -7.62
N ALA A 107 18.65 -39.68 -8.53
CA ALA A 107 19.74 -40.61 -8.78
C ALA A 107 21.07 -39.87 -9.08
N THR A 108 22.17 -40.30 -8.45
CA THR A 108 23.47 -39.63 -8.58
C THR A 108 24.12 -39.91 -9.95
N PRO A 109 24.69 -38.90 -10.63
CA PRO A 109 25.31 -39.09 -11.93
C PRO A 109 26.51 -40.04 -11.86
N ARG A 110 26.48 -41.12 -12.64
CA ARG A 110 27.53 -42.15 -12.67
C ARG A 110 27.37 -43.08 -13.88
N THR A 111 28.45 -43.75 -14.24
CA THR A 111 28.43 -44.85 -15.20
C THR A 111 28.60 -46.18 -14.47
N LEU A 112 27.82 -47.19 -14.87
CA LEU A 112 27.81 -48.53 -14.27
C LEU A 112 27.57 -49.59 -15.35
N THR A 113 28.08 -50.79 -15.16
CA THR A 113 27.88 -51.92 -16.07
C THR A 113 26.78 -52.82 -15.53
N LEU A 114 25.77 -53.11 -16.35
CA LEU A 114 24.75 -54.12 -16.05
C LEU A 114 24.94 -55.33 -16.94
N THR A 115 24.91 -56.52 -16.37
CA THR A 115 24.83 -57.77 -17.13
C THR A 115 23.35 -58.06 -17.40
N VAL A 116 22.94 -58.02 -18.66
CA VAL A 116 21.60 -58.45 -19.07
C VAL A 116 21.65 -59.94 -19.41
N GLN A 117 20.76 -60.71 -18.80
CA GLN A 117 20.58 -62.13 -19.10
C GLN A 117 19.33 -62.34 -19.95
N GLY A 118 19.51 -63.00 -21.10
CA GLY A 118 18.43 -63.51 -21.94
C GLY A 118 18.28 -65.02 -21.75
N VAL A 119 17.03 -65.51 -21.68
CA VAL A 119 16.71 -66.94 -21.59
C VAL A 119 15.65 -67.32 -22.62
N SER A 120 15.93 -68.33 -23.45
CA SER A 120 15.00 -68.88 -24.45
C SER A 120 15.19 -70.40 -24.57
N GLY A 121 14.10 -71.17 -24.52
CA GLY A 121 14.13 -72.63 -24.71
C GLY A 121 15.04 -73.42 -23.75
N GLY A 122 15.42 -72.85 -22.60
CA GLY A 122 16.42 -73.41 -21.67
C GLY A 122 17.86 -72.98 -21.93
N ALA A 123 18.15 -72.36 -23.08
CA ALA A 123 19.44 -71.71 -23.35
C ALA A 123 19.51 -70.36 -22.64
N THR A 124 20.69 -70.04 -22.09
CA THR A 124 20.97 -68.75 -21.43
C THR A 124 22.15 -68.06 -22.11
N ARG A 125 22.01 -66.76 -22.38
CA ARG A 125 23.11 -65.89 -22.79
C ARG A 125 23.13 -64.64 -21.91
N GLN A 126 24.30 -64.02 -21.80
CA GLN A 126 24.48 -62.76 -21.08
C GLN A 126 25.24 -61.76 -21.98
N GLN A 127 24.90 -60.48 -21.86
CA GLN A 127 25.60 -59.37 -22.50
C GLN A 127 25.73 -58.22 -21.50
N ASP A 128 26.92 -57.65 -21.38
CA ASP A 128 27.14 -56.46 -20.57
C ASP A 128 26.75 -55.18 -21.33
N LEU A 129 26.09 -54.27 -20.62
CA LEU A 129 25.60 -52.99 -21.10
C LEU A 129 26.14 -51.87 -20.20
N THR A 130 26.76 -50.85 -20.79
CA THR A 130 27.20 -49.66 -20.06
C THR A 130 26.04 -48.69 -19.88
N VAL A 131 25.54 -48.53 -18.66
CA VAL A 131 24.49 -47.55 -18.33
C VAL A 131 25.12 -46.30 -17.72
N THR A 132 24.89 -45.15 -18.33
CA THR A 132 25.25 -43.84 -17.75
C THR A 132 23.99 -43.18 -17.19
N ILE A 133 23.90 -43.07 -15.88
CA ILE A 133 22.94 -42.19 -15.21
C ILE A 133 23.50 -40.78 -15.32
N SER A 134 22.83 -39.90 -16.05
CA SER A 134 23.17 -38.47 -16.11
C SER A 134 22.36 -37.67 -15.08
N ALA A 135 22.86 -36.48 -14.74
CA ALA A 135 22.09 -35.53 -13.94
C ALA A 135 20.75 -35.23 -14.62
N ALA A 136 19.71 -35.00 -13.80
CA ALA A 136 18.48 -34.40 -14.29
C ALA A 136 18.82 -33.10 -15.04
N ALA A 137 18.17 -32.86 -16.18
CA ALA A 137 18.32 -31.60 -16.90
C ALA A 137 17.98 -30.43 -15.95
N PRO A 138 18.77 -29.34 -15.93
CA PRO A 138 18.51 -28.22 -15.03
C PRO A 138 17.12 -27.68 -15.30
N THR A 139 16.30 -27.56 -14.26
CA THR A 139 14.96 -27.01 -14.38
C THR A 139 15.08 -25.55 -14.81
N GLU A 140 14.68 -25.24 -16.04
CA GLU A 140 14.84 -23.92 -16.64
C GLU A 140 14.09 -22.89 -15.79
N LYS A 141 14.83 -22.04 -15.07
CA LYS A 141 14.24 -21.11 -14.10
C LYS A 141 13.77 -19.85 -14.83
N ILE A 142 12.45 -19.70 -14.91
CA ILE A 142 11.84 -18.44 -15.36
C ILE A 142 12.33 -17.31 -14.46
N THR A 143 12.85 -16.25 -15.06
CA THR A 143 13.18 -14.99 -14.37
C THR A 143 12.37 -13.88 -15.00
N VAL A 144 11.80 -13.00 -14.17
CA VAL A 144 11.04 -11.82 -14.59
C VAL A 144 11.70 -10.58 -14.02
N THR A 145 11.95 -9.59 -14.86
CA THR A 145 12.43 -8.26 -14.47
C THR A 145 11.42 -7.19 -14.87
N ALA A 146 11.51 -6.01 -14.25
CA ALA A 146 10.74 -4.84 -14.62
C ALA A 146 11.62 -3.60 -14.72
N SER A 147 11.23 -2.64 -15.56
CA SER A 147 11.88 -1.33 -15.65
C SER A 147 11.80 -0.52 -14.34
N THR A 148 10.75 -0.76 -13.54
CA THR A 148 10.65 -0.33 -12.15
C THR A 148 9.78 -1.31 -11.36
N VAL A 149 10.04 -1.46 -10.06
CA VAL A 149 9.21 -2.23 -9.11
C VAL A 149 8.37 -1.35 -8.19
N THR A 150 8.45 -0.03 -8.36
CA THR A 150 7.66 0.97 -7.61
C THR A 150 7.07 1.97 -8.59
N LEU A 151 5.75 2.16 -8.56
CA LEU A 151 4.99 3.02 -9.46
C LEU A 151 4.07 3.95 -8.66
N ASN A 152 3.83 5.15 -9.18
CA ASN A 152 2.72 5.99 -8.77
C ASN A 152 1.53 5.88 -9.77
N GLN A 153 0.48 6.68 -9.56
CA GLN A 153 -0.70 6.71 -10.43
C GLN A 153 -0.30 7.04 -11.89
N THR A 154 -0.98 6.42 -12.86
CA THR A 154 -0.71 6.49 -14.32
C THR A 154 0.66 6.04 -14.83
N GLN A 155 1.65 5.75 -13.98
CA GLN A 155 2.92 5.18 -14.42
C GLN A 155 2.77 3.74 -14.95
N SER A 156 3.71 3.34 -15.81
CA SER A 156 3.79 1.99 -16.34
C SER A 156 5.17 1.37 -16.13
N ALA A 157 5.21 0.03 -16.02
CA ALA A 157 6.44 -0.76 -15.96
C ALA A 157 6.45 -1.77 -17.11
N VAL A 158 7.54 -1.77 -17.88
CA VAL A 158 7.82 -2.81 -18.88
C VAL A 158 8.35 -4.02 -18.12
N LEU A 159 7.74 -5.18 -18.37
CA LEU A 159 8.06 -6.46 -17.76
C LEU A 159 8.69 -7.37 -18.81
N THR A 160 9.79 -8.02 -18.46
CA THR A 160 10.53 -8.91 -19.38
C THR A 160 10.77 -10.25 -18.73
N ALA A 161 10.46 -11.34 -19.44
CA ALA A 161 10.71 -12.71 -19.01
C ALA A 161 11.90 -13.32 -19.75
N SER A 162 12.64 -14.22 -19.08
CA SER A 162 13.79 -14.94 -19.65
C SER A 162 13.45 -15.89 -20.81
N GLN A 163 12.17 -16.22 -20.99
CA GLN A 163 11.66 -17.17 -21.98
C GLN A 163 10.17 -16.92 -22.27
N PRO A 164 9.58 -17.55 -23.31
CA PRO A 164 8.15 -17.46 -23.59
C PRO A 164 7.27 -17.94 -22.42
N VAL A 165 6.39 -17.06 -21.94
CA VAL A 165 5.52 -17.25 -20.78
C VAL A 165 4.09 -16.80 -21.06
N THR A 166 3.15 -17.38 -20.34
CA THR A 166 1.79 -16.87 -20.17
C THR A 166 1.77 -15.96 -18.94
N TRP A 167 1.42 -14.71 -19.15
CA TRP A 167 1.31 -13.68 -18.13
C TRP A 167 -0.07 -13.69 -17.46
N ALA A 168 -0.11 -13.47 -16.14
CA ALA A 168 -1.33 -13.25 -15.38
C ALA A 168 -1.11 -12.15 -14.32
N LEU A 169 -2.13 -11.32 -14.09
CA LEU A 169 -2.17 -10.36 -12.99
C LEU A 169 -2.93 -10.99 -11.82
N THR A 170 -2.46 -10.85 -10.58
CA THR A 170 -3.09 -11.44 -9.40
C THR A 170 -3.03 -10.49 -8.21
N GLY A 171 -4.22 -10.14 -7.69
CA GLY A 171 -4.41 -9.14 -6.63
C GLY A 171 -4.16 -7.71 -7.08
N GLY A 172 -4.82 -6.73 -6.46
CA GLY A 172 -4.60 -5.31 -6.72
C GLY A 172 -5.37 -4.72 -7.90
N VAL A 173 -4.89 -3.58 -8.40
CA VAL A 173 -5.53 -2.69 -9.39
C VAL A 173 -4.57 -2.34 -10.54
N GLY A 174 -5.10 -1.76 -11.61
CA GLY A 174 -4.36 -1.42 -12.83
C GLY A 174 -4.63 -2.39 -13.98
N THR A 175 -3.85 -2.29 -15.06
CA THR A 175 -4.01 -3.12 -16.26
C THR A 175 -2.70 -3.79 -16.65
N LEU A 176 -2.78 -4.96 -17.28
CA LEU A 176 -1.64 -5.69 -17.83
C LEU A 176 -1.90 -5.95 -19.32
N THR A 177 -1.11 -5.30 -20.17
CA THR A 177 -1.15 -5.46 -21.63
C THR A 177 -0.02 -6.39 -22.05
N VAL A 178 -0.33 -7.52 -22.68
CA VAL A 178 0.69 -8.45 -23.18
C VAL A 178 1.14 -8.00 -24.56
N ASN A 179 2.42 -7.61 -24.69
CA ASN A 179 3.01 -7.16 -25.94
C ASN A 179 3.53 -8.35 -26.76
N SER A 180 4.13 -9.34 -26.08
CA SER A 180 4.65 -10.57 -26.67
C SER A 180 4.71 -11.70 -25.62
N ALA A 181 5.11 -12.90 -26.04
CA ALA A 181 5.32 -14.01 -25.11
C ALA A 181 6.47 -13.78 -24.10
N THR A 182 7.35 -12.79 -24.33
CA THR A 182 8.47 -12.45 -23.43
C THR A 182 8.32 -11.07 -22.78
N GLU A 183 7.32 -10.28 -23.17
CA GLU A 183 7.18 -8.89 -22.74
C GLU A 183 5.73 -8.48 -22.49
N ALA A 184 5.49 -7.79 -21.38
CA ALA A 184 4.20 -7.19 -21.04
C ALA A 184 4.39 -5.79 -20.46
N LEU A 185 3.39 -4.93 -20.61
CA LEU A 185 3.33 -3.61 -19.99
C LEU A 185 2.28 -3.63 -18.86
N TYR A 186 2.71 -3.42 -17.62
CA TYR A 186 1.80 -3.11 -16.53
C TYR A 186 1.59 -1.60 -16.45
N THR A 187 0.35 -1.15 -16.27
CA THR A 187 -0.02 0.26 -16.07
C THR A 187 -0.82 0.43 -14.78
N ALA A 188 -0.33 1.30 -13.90
CA ALA A 188 -1.00 1.67 -12.67
C ALA A 188 -2.29 2.46 -12.96
N PRO A 189 -3.34 2.33 -12.12
CA PRO A 189 -4.59 3.05 -12.34
C PRO A 189 -4.40 4.58 -12.23
N PRO A 190 -5.33 5.37 -12.79
CA PRO A 190 -5.27 6.83 -12.70
C PRO A 190 -5.53 7.38 -11.30
N THR A 191 -6.10 6.57 -10.41
CA THR A 191 -6.36 6.92 -9.01
C THR A 191 -5.99 5.75 -8.10
N LEU A 192 -5.38 6.06 -6.95
CA LEU A 192 -5.09 5.15 -5.85
C LEU A 192 -5.56 5.81 -4.56
N THR A 193 -6.39 5.12 -3.78
CA THR A 193 -6.90 5.59 -2.49
C THR A 193 -5.97 5.26 -1.31
N ALA A 194 -5.09 4.26 -1.48
CA ALA A 194 -4.10 3.85 -0.50
C ALA A 194 -2.92 3.16 -1.22
N ASP A 195 -1.82 2.96 -0.49
CA ASP A 195 -0.70 2.13 -0.96
C ASP A 195 -1.17 0.70 -1.17
N SER A 196 -0.68 0.06 -2.23
CA SER A 196 -1.07 -1.31 -2.55
C SER A 196 0.05 -2.06 -3.28
N ALA A 197 -0.15 -3.35 -3.46
CA ALA A 197 0.74 -4.21 -4.22
C ALA A 197 -0.06 -5.05 -5.21
N VAL A 198 0.55 -5.31 -6.37
CA VAL A 198 0.01 -6.12 -7.45
C VAL A 198 1.07 -7.18 -7.80
N THR A 199 0.67 -8.44 -7.97
CA THR A 199 1.61 -9.50 -8.33
C THR A 199 1.39 -9.92 -9.78
N VAL A 200 2.46 -9.92 -10.56
CA VAL A 200 2.49 -10.43 -11.92
C VAL A 200 3.10 -11.83 -11.90
N ARG A 201 2.37 -12.80 -12.43
CA ARG A 201 2.77 -14.21 -12.50
C ARG A 201 3.08 -14.60 -13.94
N ALA A 202 4.24 -15.19 -14.17
CA ALA A 202 4.73 -15.66 -15.46
C ALA A 202 4.90 -17.18 -15.43
N SER A 203 4.09 -17.90 -16.21
CA SER A 203 4.11 -19.37 -16.29
C SER A 203 4.71 -19.84 -17.61
N SER A 204 5.64 -20.79 -17.62
CA SER A 204 6.31 -21.23 -18.85
C SER A 204 5.33 -21.83 -19.87
N GLN A 205 5.49 -21.45 -21.14
CA GLN A 205 4.75 -22.06 -22.25
C GLN A 205 5.41 -23.34 -22.80
N ARG A 206 6.64 -23.65 -22.36
CA ARG A 206 7.48 -24.70 -22.96
C ARG A 206 7.68 -25.95 -22.09
N GLY A 207 7.30 -25.91 -20.80
CA GLY A 207 7.51 -27.04 -19.90
C GLY A 207 7.10 -26.75 -18.46
N SER A 208 7.40 -27.71 -17.57
CA SER A 208 7.00 -27.72 -16.16
C SER A 208 7.85 -26.83 -15.24
N ALA A 209 8.46 -25.77 -15.78
CA ALA A 209 9.21 -24.81 -14.98
C ALA A 209 8.27 -24.11 -13.97
N PRO A 210 8.69 -23.94 -12.70
CA PRO A 210 7.88 -23.23 -11.71
C PRO A 210 7.63 -21.79 -12.17
N ALA A 211 6.40 -21.30 -11.96
CA ALA A 211 6.03 -19.95 -12.32
C ALA A 211 6.87 -18.92 -11.55
N ALA A 212 7.31 -17.86 -12.23
CA ALA A 212 7.95 -16.72 -11.59
C ALA A 212 6.88 -15.70 -11.18
N GLU A 213 7.07 -15.04 -10.04
CA GLU A 213 6.20 -13.99 -9.54
C GLU A 213 7.01 -12.72 -9.26
N LEU A 214 6.48 -11.58 -9.69
CA LEU A 214 7.05 -10.26 -9.45
C LEU A 214 5.98 -9.36 -8.83
N THR A 215 6.25 -8.88 -7.61
CA THR A 215 5.38 -7.91 -6.93
C THR A 215 5.80 -6.49 -7.28
N LEU A 216 4.88 -5.70 -7.83
CA LEU A 216 5.05 -4.26 -8.03
C LEU A 216 4.36 -3.51 -6.88
N ARG A 217 5.04 -2.50 -6.32
CA ARG A 217 4.50 -1.61 -5.30
C ARG A 217 3.85 -0.41 -5.95
N LEU A 218 2.61 -0.10 -5.57
CA LEU A 218 1.85 1.04 -6.03
C LEU A 218 1.78 2.05 -4.89
N ILE A 219 2.45 3.18 -5.05
CA ILE A 219 2.51 4.25 -4.06
C ILE A 219 1.43 5.28 -4.38
N HIS A 220 0.58 5.55 -3.40
CA HIS A 220 -0.39 6.62 -3.51
C HIS A 220 0.34 7.97 -3.43
N ALA A 221 0.02 8.93 -4.30
CA ALA A 221 0.59 10.27 -4.20
C ALA A 221 0.21 10.89 -2.84
N PRO A 222 1.12 11.55 -2.09
CA PRO A 222 0.75 12.19 -0.83
C PRO A 222 -0.26 13.32 -1.07
N LEU A 223 -1.11 13.62 -0.08
CA LEU A 223 -1.99 14.78 -0.12
C LEU A 223 -1.19 16.09 -0.31
N THR A 224 -1.44 16.79 -1.42
CA THR A 224 -0.85 18.11 -1.69
C THR A 224 -1.94 19.14 -1.92
N VAL A 225 -1.80 20.29 -1.29
CA VAL A 225 -2.65 21.45 -1.51
C VAL A 225 -1.80 22.66 -1.89
N THR A 226 -2.19 23.37 -2.93
CA THR A 226 -1.55 24.58 -3.41
C THR A 226 -2.51 25.76 -3.27
N ILE A 227 -2.01 26.86 -2.73
CA ILE A 227 -2.68 28.17 -2.74
C ILE A 227 -1.90 29.03 -3.73
N PRO A 228 -2.50 29.56 -4.82
CA PRO A 228 -1.76 30.31 -5.85
C PRO A 228 -1.05 31.53 -5.29
N ASP A 229 -1.74 32.29 -4.43
CA ASP A 229 -1.19 33.44 -3.74
C ASP A 229 -0.74 33.06 -2.34
N SER A 230 0.58 33.08 -2.10
CA SER A 230 1.15 32.89 -0.77
C SER A 230 0.88 34.05 0.19
N THR A 231 0.24 35.13 -0.29
CA THR A 231 -0.14 36.31 0.49
C THR A 231 -1.62 36.61 0.30
N LEU A 232 -2.41 36.36 1.33
CA LEU A 232 -3.86 36.59 1.36
C LEU A 232 -4.16 37.90 2.10
N SER A 233 -5.19 38.63 1.67
CA SER A 233 -5.62 39.88 2.32
C SER A 233 -7.12 39.87 2.62
N ILE A 234 -7.50 40.15 3.86
CA ILE A 234 -8.90 40.11 4.34
C ILE A 234 -9.16 41.29 5.29
N ARG A 235 -10.26 42.02 5.12
CA ARG A 235 -10.66 43.09 6.04
C ARG A 235 -11.39 42.53 7.27
N ALA A 236 -11.34 43.25 8.40
CA ALA A 236 -12.13 42.88 9.58
C ALA A 236 -13.63 42.77 9.23
N GLY A 237 -14.28 41.69 9.67
CA GLY A 237 -15.67 41.37 9.33
C GLY A 237 -15.92 40.80 7.91
N GLN A 238 -14.93 40.86 7.01
CA GLN A 238 -15.07 40.40 5.63
C GLN A 238 -15.04 38.87 5.53
N THR A 239 -15.78 38.33 4.56
CA THR A 239 -15.60 36.97 4.03
C THR A 239 -14.92 37.04 2.67
N ILE A 240 -13.89 36.21 2.43
CA ILE A 240 -13.25 36.03 1.14
C ILE A 240 -13.29 34.56 0.72
N GLU A 241 -13.25 34.32 -0.58
CA GLU A 241 -13.03 32.98 -1.14
C GLU A 241 -11.62 32.94 -1.73
N VAL A 242 -10.83 31.95 -1.30
CA VAL A 242 -9.45 31.74 -1.72
C VAL A 242 -9.41 30.55 -2.67
N PRO A 243 -8.94 30.69 -3.92
CA PRO A 243 -8.78 29.56 -4.81
C PRO A 243 -7.69 28.63 -4.26
N ILE A 244 -7.96 27.32 -4.27
CA ILE A 244 -6.96 26.30 -3.92
C ILE A 244 -6.97 25.19 -4.96
N THR A 245 -5.86 24.47 -5.09
CA THR A 245 -5.79 23.26 -5.92
C THR A 245 -5.36 22.09 -5.06
N VAL A 246 -6.15 21.01 -5.11
CA VAL A 246 -5.90 19.76 -4.39
C VAL A 246 -5.66 18.66 -5.42
N ASN A 247 -4.69 17.79 -5.18
CA ASN A 247 -4.40 16.67 -6.10
C ASN A 247 -5.43 15.52 -6.08
N ARG A 248 -6.49 15.59 -5.26
CA ARG A 248 -7.48 14.52 -5.03
C ARG A 248 -8.88 15.08 -4.78
N GLY A 249 -9.91 14.29 -5.10
CA GLY A 249 -11.33 14.68 -4.96
C GLY A 249 -11.98 14.20 -3.65
N ALA A 250 -12.88 15.05 -3.12
CA ALA A 250 -13.64 14.90 -1.86
C ALA A 250 -12.80 14.84 -0.57
N MET A 251 -12.97 15.83 0.31
CA MET A 251 -12.22 15.95 1.58
C MET A 251 -13.03 16.67 2.66
N ASN A 252 -12.82 16.29 3.93
CA ASN A 252 -13.24 17.07 5.08
C ASN A 252 -12.10 18.00 5.51
N LEU A 253 -12.24 19.28 5.16
CA LEU A 253 -11.21 20.30 5.29
C LEU A 253 -11.36 21.07 6.60
N THR A 254 -10.31 21.10 7.44
CA THR A 254 -10.33 21.81 8.72
C THR A 254 -9.03 22.58 8.95
N ALA A 255 -8.95 23.80 8.41
CA ALA A 255 -7.80 24.66 8.64
C ALA A 255 -7.95 25.44 9.96
N ALA A 256 -6.96 25.29 10.84
CA ALA A 256 -6.76 26.20 11.96
C ALA A 256 -6.15 27.49 11.43
N LEU A 257 -6.86 28.60 11.59
CA LEU A 257 -6.41 29.91 11.17
C LEU A 257 -5.81 30.69 12.34
N GLN A 258 -5.23 31.85 12.01
CA GLN A 258 -4.91 32.83 13.03
C GLN A 258 -6.15 33.16 13.90
N PRO A 259 -5.96 33.43 15.19
CA PRO A 259 -6.99 34.03 16.05
C PRO A 259 -7.76 35.16 15.34
N GLY A 260 -9.08 35.03 15.34
CA GLY A 260 -10.00 35.97 14.70
C GLY A 260 -10.37 35.64 13.27
N VAL A 261 -9.68 34.76 12.54
CA VAL A 261 -10.11 34.34 11.20
C VAL A 261 -10.59 32.88 11.26
N SER A 262 -11.75 32.60 10.65
CA SER A 262 -12.37 31.27 10.66
C SER A 262 -12.53 30.74 9.24
N VAL A 263 -12.37 29.43 9.05
CA VAL A 263 -12.87 28.76 7.85
C VAL A 263 -14.39 28.64 7.97
N ILE A 264 -15.11 29.09 6.94
CA ILE A 264 -16.57 28.97 6.85
C ILE A 264 -16.96 27.72 6.07
N SER A 265 -16.24 27.45 4.98
CA SER A 265 -16.41 26.27 4.14
C SER A 265 -15.12 26.04 3.36
N ALA A 266 -14.96 24.82 2.84
CA ALA A 266 -13.80 24.44 2.07
C ALA A 266 -14.14 23.28 1.12
N SER A 267 -13.59 23.33 -0.08
CA SER A 267 -13.83 22.41 -1.20
C SER A 267 -12.50 22.07 -1.88
N PRO A 268 -12.45 21.11 -2.84
CA PRO A 268 -11.23 20.82 -3.60
C PRO A 268 -10.69 22.00 -4.45
N THR A 269 -11.50 23.04 -4.66
CA THR A 269 -11.18 24.19 -5.53
C THR A 269 -11.16 25.53 -4.80
N SER A 270 -11.76 25.64 -3.62
CA SER A 270 -11.87 26.91 -2.89
C SER A 270 -11.96 26.75 -1.38
N LEU A 271 -11.49 27.78 -0.68
CA LEU A 271 -11.46 27.89 0.78
C LEU A 271 -12.11 29.22 1.17
N THR A 272 -13.24 29.19 1.86
CA THR A 272 -13.95 30.41 2.30
C THR A 272 -13.50 30.79 3.71
N LEU A 273 -12.92 31.97 3.84
CA LEU A 273 -12.38 32.51 5.09
C LEU A 273 -13.16 33.73 5.54
N ARG A 274 -13.40 33.88 6.84
CA ARG A 274 -14.05 35.07 7.42
C ARG A 274 -13.24 35.63 8.58
N ALA A 275 -12.95 36.92 8.52
CA ALA A 275 -12.34 37.64 9.63
C ALA A 275 -13.40 38.15 10.62
N ALA A 276 -13.08 38.09 11.90
CA ALA A 276 -13.85 38.71 12.97
C ALA A 276 -13.79 40.24 12.87
N THR A 277 -14.80 40.89 13.46
CA THR A 277 -15.00 42.35 13.36
C THR A 277 -14.10 43.16 14.29
N ASN A 278 -13.46 42.52 15.28
CA ASN A 278 -12.66 43.16 16.33
C ASN A 278 -11.14 43.02 16.14
N ILE A 279 -10.68 42.65 14.94
CA ILE A 279 -9.24 42.46 14.66
C ILE A 279 -8.54 43.80 14.41
N ILE A 280 -7.42 44.03 15.10
CA ILE A 280 -6.49 45.12 14.80
C ILE A 280 -5.64 44.72 13.59
N SER A 281 -5.41 45.65 12.66
CA SER A 281 -4.56 45.44 11.48
C SER A 281 -3.26 44.71 11.83
N SER A 282 -3.05 43.55 11.22
CA SER A 282 -1.94 42.64 11.52
C SER A 282 -1.56 41.80 10.31
N SER A 283 -0.33 41.31 10.29
CA SER A 283 0.18 40.37 9.29
C SER A 283 0.94 39.26 10.00
N ALA A 284 0.64 38.00 9.69
CA ALA A 284 1.43 36.88 10.16
C ALA A 284 1.39 35.70 9.17
N ARG A 285 2.23 34.70 9.42
CA ARG A 285 2.12 33.41 8.74
C ARG A 285 1.08 32.56 9.43
N VAL A 286 0.12 32.06 8.64
CA VAL A 286 -0.84 31.05 9.04
C VAL A 286 -0.42 29.72 8.45
N THR A 287 -0.32 28.68 9.27
CA THR A 287 -0.19 27.30 8.79
C THR A 287 -1.58 26.66 8.75
N LEU A 288 -2.16 26.62 7.56
CA LEU A 288 -3.44 25.99 7.29
C LEU A 288 -3.26 24.47 7.24
N ARG A 289 -4.06 23.74 8.01
CA ARG A 289 -4.10 22.27 8.00
C ARG A 289 -5.18 21.76 7.04
N PHE A 290 -4.83 20.77 6.24
CA PHE A 290 -5.72 20.09 5.29
C PHE A 290 -5.71 18.60 5.62
N THR A 291 -6.89 17.97 5.62
CA THR A 291 -7.07 16.59 6.09
C THR A 291 -7.92 15.80 5.09
N SER A 292 -7.55 14.55 4.84
CA SER A 292 -8.32 13.64 3.98
C SER A 292 -8.18 12.20 4.49
N GLY A 293 -9.24 11.65 5.09
CA GLY A 293 -9.12 10.44 5.90
C GLY A 293 -8.10 10.66 7.02
N ASP A 294 -7.11 9.77 7.09
CA ASP A 294 -6.01 9.85 8.06
C ASP A 294 -4.82 10.71 7.56
N GLU A 295 -4.76 11.06 6.27
CA GLU A 295 -3.70 11.93 5.72
C GLU A 295 -3.89 13.39 6.17
N GLN A 296 -2.78 14.06 6.51
CA GLN A 296 -2.76 15.49 6.82
C GLN A 296 -1.61 16.18 6.06
N THR A 297 -1.88 17.38 5.54
CA THR A 297 -0.85 18.25 4.95
C THR A 297 -1.01 19.68 5.46
N PHE A 298 0.07 20.45 5.41
CA PHE A 298 0.15 21.78 6.00
C PHE A 298 0.67 22.78 4.96
N VAL A 299 -0.13 23.81 4.67
CA VAL A 299 0.28 24.90 3.78
C VAL A 299 0.45 26.16 4.60
N THR A 300 1.60 26.81 4.50
CA THR A 300 1.84 28.10 5.17
C THR A 300 1.63 29.25 4.18
N ALA A 301 0.75 30.17 4.52
CA ALA A 301 0.51 31.40 3.77
C ALA A 301 0.69 32.62 4.68
N GLN A 302 1.13 33.75 4.13
CA GLN A 302 1.06 35.04 4.80
C GLN A 302 -0.39 35.53 4.74
N LEU A 303 -0.98 35.84 5.89
CA LEU A 303 -2.30 36.46 5.97
C LEU A 303 -2.16 37.89 6.48
N ASN A 304 -2.59 38.84 5.66
CA ASN A 304 -2.71 40.24 6.01
C ASN A 304 -4.16 40.52 6.39
N VAL A 305 -4.44 40.72 7.68
CA VAL A 305 -5.76 41.13 8.13
C VAL A 305 -5.77 42.65 8.27
N THR A 306 -6.51 43.34 7.40
CA THR A 306 -6.65 44.80 7.41
C THR A 306 -7.93 45.22 8.15
N GLY A 307 -7.82 45.32 9.47
CA GLY A 307 -8.81 46.04 10.26
C GLY A 307 -8.58 47.55 10.17
N ASP A 308 -9.49 48.28 9.55
CA ASP A 308 -9.66 49.70 9.89
C ASP A 308 -9.85 49.77 11.41
N LYS A 309 -9.14 50.67 12.10
CA LYS A 309 -9.02 50.67 13.58
C LYS A 309 -10.29 51.17 14.28
N VAL A 310 -11.44 50.59 13.95
CA VAL A 310 -12.70 50.71 14.69
C VAL A 310 -12.71 49.61 15.75
N LEU A 311 -11.79 49.72 16.71
CA LEU A 311 -12.02 49.12 18.02
C LEU A 311 -13.39 49.64 18.49
N PRO A 312 -14.35 48.76 18.88
CA PRO A 312 -15.53 49.21 19.59
C PRO A 312 -15.08 50.13 20.74
N PRO A 313 -15.73 51.29 20.99
CA PRO A 313 -15.17 52.34 21.84
C PRO A 313 -14.67 51.87 23.21
N GLN A 314 -15.28 50.83 23.78
CA GLN A 314 -14.83 50.21 25.04
C GLN A 314 -13.40 49.64 25.00
N TYR A 315 -12.85 49.23 23.86
CA TYR A 315 -11.50 48.68 23.74
C TYR A 315 -10.42 49.71 23.36
N ALA A 316 -10.80 50.97 23.11
CA ALA A 316 -9.86 52.02 22.74
C ALA A 316 -8.85 52.29 23.88
N GLY A 317 -7.56 52.23 23.57
CA GLY A 317 -6.48 52.46 24.55
C GLY A 317 -6.10 51.23 25.40
N LEU A 318 -6.65 50.04 25.12
CA LEU A 318 -6.12 48.80 25.68
C LEU A 318 -4.87 48.34 24.91
N ASP A 319 -3.79 48.09 25.64
CA ASP A 319 -2.51 47.61 25.12
C ASP A 319 -1.95 46.43 25.95
N GLY A 320 -0.75 46.00 25.60
CA GLY A 320 0.07 45.06 26.36
C GLY A 320 1.18 45.72 27.20
N ALA A 321 1.10 47.01 27.53
CA ALA A 321 2.05 47.67 28.44
C ALA A 321 1.67 47.39 29.91
N GLU A 322 2.65 47.15 30.77
CA GLU A 322 2.44 46.69 32.15
C GLU A 322 2.20 47.88 33.09
N ARG A 323 1.09 47.85 33.84
CA ARG A 323 0.78 48.86 34.87
C ARG A 323 1.45 48.53 36.20
N THR A 324 1.55 49.52 37.08
CA THR A 324 2.21 49.39 38.40
C THR A 324 1.53 48.31 39.25
N GLU A 325 0.20 48.31 39.28
CA GLU A 325 -0.62 47.39 40.08
C GLU A 325 -0.56 45.96 39.49
N GLU A 326 -0.49 45.84 38.16
CA GLU A 326 -0.31 44.54 37.47
C GLU A 326 1.07 43.94 37.75
N ARG A 327 2.12 44.78 37.76
CA ARG A 327 3.49 44.40 38.18
C ARG A 327 3.51 43.94 39.63
N GLU A 328 2.87 44.69 40.52
CA GLU A 328 2.80 44.36 41.95
C GLU A 328 2.11 43.00 42.18
N LEU A 329 0.94 42.77 41.57
CA LEU A 329 0.24 41.50 41.67
C LEU A 329 1.04 40.35 41.05
N ARG A 330 1.71 40.57 39.91
CA ARG A 330 2.64 39.58 39.32
C ARG A 330 3.75 39.19 40.31
N ASP A 331 4.38 40.17 40.94
CA ASP A 331 5.50 39.94 41.85
C ASP A 331 5.02 39.25 43.14
N LEU A 332 3.83 39.60 43.63
CA LEU A 332 3.15 38.90 44.73
C LEU A 332 2.80 37.44 44.37
N ILE A 333 2.32 37.15 43.15
CA ILE A 333 2.06 35.78 42.67
C ILE A 333 3.35 34.97 42.62
N ASN A 334 4.42 35.53 42.04
CA ASN A 334 5.71 34.85 41.95
C ASN A 334 6.33 34.61 43.33
N ALA A 335 6.20 35.55 44.27
CA ALA A 335 6.56 35.34 45.66
C ALA A 335 5.72 34.21 46.30
N ALA A 336 4.40 34.21 46.09
CA ALA A 336 3.50 33.19 46.62
C ALA A 336 3.84 31.77 46.12
N ARG A 337 4.29 31.63 44.87
CA ARG A 337 4.72 30.37 44.25
C ARG A 337 6.00 29.78 44.85
N THR A 338 6.88 30.59 45.48
CA THR A 338 8.10 30.07 46.13
C THR A 338 7.85 29.25 47.40
N GLN A 339 6.59 29.18 47.86
CA GLN A 339 6.17 28.46 49.06
C GLN A 339 5.29 27.27 48.66
N ALA A 340 5.49 26.11 49.29
CA ALA A 340 4.53 25.01 49.17
C ALA A 340 3.19 25.41 49.81
N ARG A 341 2.07 24.94 49.26
CA ARG A 341 0.71 25.36 49.67
C ARG A 341 -0.29 24.21 49.59
N THR A 342 -1.20 24.16 50.56
CA THR A 342 -2.41 23.34 50.48
C THR A 342 -3.52 24.15 49.83
N CYS A 343 -3.98 23.72 48.66
CA CYS A 343 -5.06 24.34 47.90
C CYS A 343 -6.34 23.50 48.06
N GLY A 344 -7.15 23.83 49.08
CA GLY A 344 -8.28 23.00 49.48
C GLY A 344 -7.81 21.71 50.15
N ALA A 345 -7.94 20.57 49.45
CA ALA A 345 -7.51 19.25 49.94
C ALA A 345 -6.23 18.73 49.28
N GLU A 346 -5.67 19.45 48.30
CA GLU A 346 -4.49 19.04 47.53
C GLU A 346 -3.25 19.84 47.95
N GLU A 347 -2.12 19.16 48.13
CA GLU A 347 -0.84 19.81 48.44
C GLU A 347 -0.02 20.05 47.17
N PHE A 348 0.40 21.30 46.98
CA PHE A 348 1.27 21.72 45.88
C PHE A 348 2.67 22.07 46.41
N PRO A 349 3.75 21.57 45.78
CA PRO A 349 5.11 22.00 46.10
C PRO A 349 5.33 23.46 45.68
N ALA A 350 6.43 24.05 46.16
CA ALA A 350 6.90 25.33 45.63
C ALA A 350 7.17 25.21 44.12
N ALA A 351 6.76 26.23 43.35
CA ALA A 351 6.82 26.26 41.90
C ALA A 351 7.73 27.39 41.40
N PRO A 352 8.41 27.23 40.24
CA PRO A 352 9.24 28.29 39.67
C PRO A 352 8.47 29.59 39.38
N PRO A 353 9.12 30.76 39.42
CA PRO A 353 8.48 32.01 39.00
C PRO A 353 8.12 31.95 37.51
N LEU A 354 7.00 32.58 37.17
CA LEU A 354 6.47 32.69 35.81
C LEU A 354 6.98 33.98 35.16
N GLN A 355 7.18 33.95 33.84
CA GLN A 355 7.60 35.12 33.05
C GLN A 355 6.41 35.97 32.63
N ASP A 356 6.55 37.31 32.59
CA ASP A 356 5.50 38.20 32.09
C ASP A 356 5.28 38.05 30.57
N SER A 357 4.02 38.14 30.16
CA SER A 357 3.57 38.10 28.78
C SER A 357 2.61 39.26 28.49
N ALA A 358 3.13 40.27 27.81
CA ALA A 358 2.34 41.37 27.23
C ALA A 358 1.14 40.89 26.39
N ALA A 359 1.27 39.73 25.73
CA ALA A 359 0.19 39.15 24.93
C ALA A 359 -0.94 38.59 25.81
N LEU A 360 -0.62 37.74 26.80
CA LEU A 360 -1.62 37.24 27.75
C LEU A 360 -2.28 38.39 28.53
N ARG A 361 -1.50 39.41 28.90
CA ARG A 361 -1.96 40.60 29.62
C ARG A 361 -2.90 41.48 28.79
N LEU A 362 -2.70 41.58 27.46
CA LEU A 362 -3.66 42.20 26.55
C LEU A 362 -4.95 41.37 26.42
N ILE A 363 -4.84 40.04 26.26
CA ILE A 363 -5.98 39.13 26.13
C ILE A 363 -6.89 39.21 27.37
N GLY A 364 -6.32 39.16 28.57
CA GLY A 364 -7.07 39.28 29.82
C GLY A 364 -7.75 40.65 29.97
N ARG A 365 -7.11 41.75 29.54
CA ARG A 365 -7.72 43.09 29.54
C ARG A 365 -8.90 43.18 28.58
N GLN A 366 -8.81 42.59 27.39
CA GLN A 366 -9.93 42.52 26.45
C GLN A 366 -11.11 41.77 27.06
N HIS A 367 -10.88 40.60 27.67
CA HIS A 367 -11.93 39.82 28.33
C HIS A 367 -12.60 40.56 29.49
N LEU A 368 -11.82 41.21 30.37
CA LEU A 368 -12.35 41.98 31.48
C LEU A 368 -13.16 43.20 31.02
N MET A 369 -12.71 43.91 29.99
CA MET A 369 -13.44 45.05 29.44
C MET A 369 -14.77 44.62 28.83
N ASP A 370 -14.78 43.49 28.12
CA ASP A 370 -15.98 42.89 27.54
C ASP A 370 -16.98 42.46 28.63
N SER A 371 -16.50 41.73 29.65
CA SER A 371 -17.24 41.33 30.85
C SER A 371 -17.88 42.52 31.56
N LEU A 372 -17.13 43.60 31.83
CA LEU A 372 -17.63 44.79 32.52
C LEU A 372 -18.61 45.60 31.66
N THR A 373 -18.42 45.65 30.34
CA THR A 373 -19.28 46.38 29.40
C THR A 373 -20.60 45.64 29.14
N ARG A 374 -20.55 44.31 29.00
CA ARG A 374 -21.72 43.47 28.69
C ARG A 374 -22.39 42.85 29.91
N GLY A 375 -21.82 43.04 31.11
CA GLY A 375 -22.44 42.69 32.38
C GLY A 375 -22.42 41.19 32.74
N TYR A 376 -21.51 40.40 32.15
CA TYR A 376 -21.38 38.97 32.47
C TYR A 376 -20.15 38.70 33.35
N THR A 377 -20.19 37.64 34.14
CA THR A 377 -19.12 37.24 35.08
C THR A 377 -18.76 35.77 34.84
N GLY A 378 -17.78 35.50 33.97
CA GLY A 378 -17.41 34.13 33.63
C GLY A 378 -16.19 34.01 32.71
N HIS A 379 -15.66 32.78 32.65
CA HIS A 379 -14.52 32.42 31.78
C HIS A 379 -14.89 32.36 30.30
N LEU A 380 -16.14 32.00 29.99
CA LEU A 380 -16.70 32.03 28.64
C LEU A 380 -17.30 33.40 28.37
N THR A 381 -17.22 33.87 27.12
CA THR A 381 -18.10 34.95 26.67
C THR A 381 -19.54 34.42 26.52
N PRO A 382 -20.57 35.28 26.40
CA PRO A 382 -21.95 34.86 26.08
C PRO A 382 -22.08 34.02 24.79
N GLU A 383 -21.12 34.14 23.88
CA GLU A 383 -21.00 33.35 22.64
C GLU A 383 -20.33 31.98 22.85
N GLY A 384 -19.89 31.67 24.07
CA GLY A 384 -19.19 30.44 24.43
C GLY A 384 -17.66 30.48 24.26
N VAL A 385 -17.07 31.60 23.85
CA VAL A 385 -15.62 31.68 23.54
C VAL A 385 -14.78 31.47 24.80
N THR A 386 -13.97 30.42 24.79
CA THR A 386 -13.14 29.94 25.90
C THR A 386 -11.87 30.80 26.11
N PRO A 387 -11.24 30.72 27.31
CA PRO A 387 -9.93 31.33 27.53
C PRO A 387 -8.86 30.83 26.54
N GLN A 388 -8.96 29.57 26.10
CA GLN A 388 -8.02 28.98 25.15
C GLN A 388 -8.16 29.56 23.74
N GLU A 389 -9.40 29.74 23.26
CA GLU A 389 -9.67 30.38 21.96
C GLU A 389 -9.25 31.85 21.98
N ARG A 390 -9.45 32.56 23.10
CA ARG A 390 -8.91 33.91 23.29
C ARG A 390 -7.38 33.92 23.27
N ALA A 391 -6.73 32.96 23.95
CA ALA A 391 -5.28 32.93 24.09
C ALA A 391 -4.51 32.60 22.80
N TRP A 392 -5.18 31.99 21.80
CA TRP A 392 -4.65 31.87 20.44
C TRP A 392 -4.24 33.25 19.87
N ALA A 393 -4.91 34.35 20.27
CA ALA A 393 -4.55 35.74 19.93
C ALA A 393 -3.08 36.10 20.24
N GLY A 394 -2.51 35.49 21.27
CA GLY A 394 -1.13 35.71 21.71
C GLY A 394 -0.13 34.63 21.31
N GLY A 395 -0.51 33.66 20.47
CA GLY A 395 0.33 32.52 20.08
C GLY A 395 0.35 31.35 21.08
N TYR A 396 -0.51 31.37 22.10
CA TYR A 396 -0.58 30.33 23.14
C TYR A 396 -1.51 29.19 22.71
N LEU A 397 -1.02 28.31 21.85
CA LEU A 397 -1.86 27.27 21.21
C LEU A 397 -2.24 26.10 22.12
N ALA A 398 -1.52 25.87 23.23
CA ALA A 398 -1.71 24.73 24.10
C ALA A 398 -1.83 25.12 25.58
N GLY A 399 -2.96 24.75 26.19
CA GLY A 399 -3.17 24.67 27.63
C GLY A 399 -2.98 25.98 28.40
N VAL A 400 -3.87 26.95 28.20
CA VAL A 400 -3.99 28.08 29.14
C VAL A 400 -4.96 27.79 30.29
N VAL A 401 -4.69 28.39 31.45
CA VAL A 401 -5.65 28.47 32.58
C VAL A 401 -5.91 29.92 32.94
N GLU A 402 -7.10 30.21 33.45
CA GLU A 402 -7.54 31.55 33.81
C GLU A 402 -8.04 31.58 35.26
N ASN A 403 -7.59 32.56 36.04
CA ASN A 403 -8.26 32.97 37.27
C ASN A 403 -8.92 34.33 37.05
N LEU A 404 -10.13 34.51 37.57
CA LEU A 404 -10.87 35.78 37.48
C LEU A 404 -11.21 36.29 38.88
N HIS A 405 -11.19 37.61 39.06
CA HIS A 405 -11.67 38.32 40.25
C HIS A 405 -12.42 39.56 39.77
N VAL A 406 -13.68 39.36 39.36
CA VAL A 406 -14.50 40.36 38.68
C VAL A 406 -15.33 41.13 39.70
N ALA A 407 -15.15 42.46 39.76
CA ALA A 407 -15.85 43.35 40.70
C ALA A 407 -15.78 42.89 42.17
N GLY A 408 -14.61 42.42 42.61
CA GLY A 408 -14.36 42.02 43.99
C GLY A 408 -14.46 43.18 44.99
N ALA A 409 -14.69 42.86 46.27
CA ALA A 409 -14.81 43.86 47.34
C ALA A 409 -13.48 44.56 47.66
N ASP A 410 -12.38 43.80 47.65
CA ASP A 410 -11.01 44.33 47.65
C ASP A 410 -10.41 44.12 46.26
N THR A 411 -10.03 45.23 45.63
CA THR A 411 -9.47 45.29 44.27
C THR A 411 -8.00 45.70 44.27
N SER A 412 -7.34 45.74 45.44
CA SER A 412 -5.88 45.84 45.54
C SER A 412 -5.19 44.58 44.98
N PRO A 413 -3.91 44.66 44.59
CA PRO A 413 -3.08 43.49 44.29
C PRO A 413 -3.11 42.42 45.41
N GLN A 414 -3.03 42.85 46.66
CA GLN A 414 -3.07 41.98 47.83
C GLN A 414 -4.43 41.28 47.95
N GLY A 415 -5.53 42.03 47.79
CA GLY A 415 -6.90 41.50 47.82
C GLY A 415 -7.18 40.49 46.71
N ALA A 416 -6.72 40.78 45.48
CA ALA A 416 -6.86 39.86 44.35
C ALA A 416 -6.09 38.55 44.57
N LEU A 417 -4.84 38.61 45.06
CA LEU A 417 -4.08 37.42 45.41
C LEU A 417 -4.74 36.65 46.58
N ALA A 418 -5.19 37.34 47.63
CA ALA A 418 -5.85 36.70 48.76
C ALA A 418 -7.12 35.96 48.34
N ALA A 419 -7.95 36.56 47.47
CA ALA A 419 -9.13 35.94 46.90
C ALA A 419 -8.81 34.69 46.05
N TRP A 420 -7.71 34.71 45.29
CA TRP A 420 -7.26 33.54 44.54
C TRP A 420 -6.64 32.45 45.42
N LEU A 421 -5.90 32.79 46.47
CA LEU A 421 -5.35 31.80 47.42
C LEU A 421 -6.44 31.16 48.29
N ALA A 422 -7.52 31.88 48.60
CA ALA A 422 -8.66 31.36 49.38
C ALA A 422 -9.57 30.40 48.57
N SER A 423 -9.52 30.45 47.24
CA SER A 423 -10.27 29.54 46.36
C SER A 423 -9.42 28.33 45.99
N PRO A 424 -9.82 27.08 46.30
CA PRO A 424 -9.05 25.88 45.97
C PRO A 424 -8.65 25.80 44.49
N THR A 425 -9.58 26.09 43.57
CA THR A 425 -9.34 26.05 42.12
C THR A 425 -8.36 27.13 41.66
N HIS A 426 -8.49 28.36 42.19
CA HIS A 426 -7.61 29.47 41.82
C HIS A 426 -6.20 29.29 42.41
N CYS A 427 -6.11 28.78 43.65
CA CYS A 427 -4.87 28.40 44.32
C CYS A 427 -4.15 27.29 43.53
N ALA A 428 -4.86 26.23 43.14
CA ALA A 428 -4.30 25.15 42.35
C ALA A 428 -3.72 25.69 41.02
N ASN A 429 -4.49 26.53 40.29
CA ASN A 429 -3.99 27.19 39.08
C ASN A 429 -2.72 28.02 39.33
N LEU A 430 -2.66 28.80 40.42
CA LEU A 430 -1.48 29.58 40.81
C LEU A 430 -0.25 28.71 41.07
N MET A 431 -0.42 27.47 41.54
CA MET A 431 0.67 26.58 41.93
C MET A 431 1.08 25.56 40.85
N ARG A 432 0.38 25.48 39.71
CA ARG A 432 0.73 24.56 38.61
C ARG A 432 2.12 24.85 38.03
N THR A 433 2.86 23.77 37.76
CA THR A 433 4.22 23.79 37.20
C THR A 433 4.27 23.72 35.66
N GLY A 434 3.15 23.41 35.00
CA GLY A 434 3.06 23.33 33.54
C GLY A 434 3.18 24.68 32.80
N PRO A 435 2.51 25.76 33.26
CA PRO A 435 2.71 27.09 32.71
C PRO A 435 4.11 27.64 32.99
N ALA A 436 4.65 28.42 32.06
CA ALA A 436 5.92 29.16 32.19
C ALA A 436 5.73 30.69 32.06
N PHE A 437 4.61 31.13 31.48
CA PHE A 437 4.27 32.53 31.25
C PHE A 437 2.95 32.90 31.94
N LEU A 438 2.82 34.18 32.29
CA LEU A 438 1.65 34.77 32.92
C LEU A 438 1.23 36.08 32.22
N GLY A 439 -0.03 36.47 32.33
CA GLY A 439 -0.50 37.82 32.07
C GLY A 439 -1.46 38.25 33.16
N VAL A 440 -1.08 39.24 33.97
CA VAL A 440 -1.95 39.87 34.98
C VAL A 440 -2.62 41.09 34.37
N SER A 441 -3.94 41.08 34.30
CA SER A 441 -4.72 42.14 33.64
C SER A 441 -5.61 42.87 34.65
N MET A 442 -5.57 44.20 34.62
CA MET A 442 -6.46 45.08 35.39
C MET A 442 -7.34 45.93 34.46
N VAL A 443 -8.65 45.95 34.72
CA VAL A 443 -9.58 46.88 34.04
C VAL A 443 -10.52 47.52 35.05
N THR A 444 -10.71 48.84 34.93
CA THR A 444 -11.72 49.60 35.65
C THR A 444 -12.72 50.18 34.66
N ALA A 445 -13.99 49.80 34.78
CA ALA A 445 -15.07 50.30 33.93
C ALA A 445 -16.40 50.38 34.71
N GLY A 446 -17.15 51.46 34.53
CA GLY A 446 -18.41 51.69 35.25
C GLY A 446 -18.26 51.71 36.78
N GLY A 447 -17.14 52.25 37.29
CA GLY A 447 -16.83 52.29 38.73
C GLY A 447 -16.41 50.95 39.34
N ARG A 448 -16.32 49.87 38.56
CA ARG A 448 -15.90 48.55 39.03
C ARG A 448 -14.52 48.19 38.50
N THR A 449 -13.65 47.72 39.38
CA THR A 449 -12.32 47.20 39.03
C THR A 449 -12.33 45.68 39.08
N SER A 450 -11.70 45.05 38.10
CA SER A 450 -11.61 43.60 37.96
C SER A 450 -10.21 43.18 37.59
N TRP A 451 -9.87 41.95 37.98
CA TRP A 451 -8.59 41.30 37.70
C TRP A 451 -8.76 39.99 36.95
N SER A 452 -7.81 39.68 36.08
CA SER A 452 -7.67 38.40 35.39
C SER A 452 -6.20 37.99 35.43
N LEU A 453 -5.96 36.69 35.57
CA LEU A 453 -4.66 36.06 35.43
C LEU A 453 -4.80 34.95 34.40
N LEU A 454 -4.11 35.09 33.27
CA LEU A 454 -3.92 34.01 32.30
C LEU A 454 -2.54 33.41 32.49
N LEU A 455 -2.45 32.08 32.57
CA LEU A 455 -1.19 31.34 32.60
C LEU A 455 -1.10 30.44 31.38
N GLY A 456 0.09 30.32 30.77
CA GLY A 456 0.31 29.46 29.61
C GLY A 456 1.73 28.89 29.51
N ALA A 457 1.89 27.86 28.67
CA ALA A 457 3.19 27.38 28.22
C ALA A 457 3.86 28.40 27.26
N ALA A 458 5.02 28.08 26.67
CA ALA A 458 5.66 28.96 25.70
C ALA A 458 4.77 29.22 24.45
N PRO A 459 4.65 30.46 23.97
CA PRO A 459 3.99 30.74 22.70
C PRO A 459 4.85 30.23 21.53
N LEU A 460 4.23 29.82 20.42
CA LEU A 460 4.98 29.41 19.24
C LEU A 460 5.75 30.60 18.62
N GLY A 461 7.00 30.37 18.23
CA GLY A 461 7.83 31.36 17.53
C GLY A 461 8.71 32.24 18.43
N ARG A 462 9.10 31.75 19.61
CA ARG A 462 10.18 32.29 20.44
C ARG A 462 11.20 31.20 20.76
#